data_AF-A0A146FYH4-F1
#
_entry.id   AF-A0A146FYH4-F1
#
_cell.length_a   1.000
_cell.length_b   1.000
_cell.length_c   1.000
_cell.angle_alpha   90.00
_cell.angle_beta   90.00
_cell.angle_gamma   90.00
#
_symmetry.space_group_name_H-M   'P 1'
#
loop_
_entity.id
_entity.type
_entity.pdbx_description
1 polymer ?
#
loop_
_entity_poly.entity_id
_entity_poly.type
_entity_poly.pdbx_seq_one_letter_code
_entity_poly.pdbx_strand_id
1 'polypeptide(L)'
;MRSKWFSQEEIGPGSKIKLNNEWVVQEAISEHTFQHDHDDYLARVGPAWTAIRLLVEKKGSRTKAYMRIYKQIMNGGTEAESARMRARQANTSWCPVELKVYRSLPKKRPLIVPRLLEERVAKQDESGSVPGGFLMYIVWEIVPGIQLGDPCGSKVFWTLERSERDAIREKFKEGRMKLYDWGFDPAPGCGQNLVWHAQTSTL
;
A
#
# COMPACT_ATOMS: atom_id res chain seq x y z
N MET A 1 1.57 -15.25 17.28
CA MET A 1 0.70 -15.65 16.15
C MET A 1 0.52 -14.42 15.26
N ARG A 2 0.78 -14.47 13.95
CA ARG A 2 0.43 -13.34 13.06
C ARG A 2 -1.09 -13.38 12.85
N SER A 3 -1.82 -12.48 13.52
CA SER A 3 -3.25 -12.31 13.27
C SER A 3 -3.45 -11.84 11.83
N LYS A 4 -4.29 -12.55 11.07
CA LYS A 4 -4.80 -12.08 9.78
C LYS A 4 -6.04 -11.25 10.04
N TRP A 5 -6.03 -10.01 9.58
CA TRP A 5 -7.14 -9.08 9.79
C TRP A 5 -8.09 -9.01 8.61
N PHE A 6 -7.72 -9.60 7.47
CA PHE A 6 -8.60 -9.75 6.32
C PHE A 6 -9.07 -11.20 6.18
N SER A 7 -10.38 -11.39 6.09
CA SER A 7 -11.00 -12.69 5.86
C SER A 7 -10.79 -13.16 4.42
N GLN A 8 -10.87 -14.47 4.17
CA GLN A 8 -10.80 -15.00 2.80
C GLN A 8 -11.96 -14.54 1.92
N GLU A 9 -13.10 -14.16 2.50
CA GLU A 9 -14.23 -13.59 1.76
C GLU A 9 -13.94 -12.16 1.28
N GLU A 10 -13.13 -11.40 2.01
CA GLU A 10 -12.73 -10.04 1.61
C GLU A 10 -11.64 -10.04 0.52
N ILE A 11 -10.67 -10.96 0.63
CA ILE A 11 -9.38 -10.87 -0.09
C ILE A 11 -8.96 -12.18 -0.80
N GLY A 12 -9.77 -13.23 -0.73
CA GLY A 12 -9.46 -14.50 -1.40
C GLY A 12 -9.58 -14.37 -2.92
N PRO A 13 -8.88 -15.22 -3.70
CA PRO A 13 -9.04 -15.24 -5.16
C PRO A 13 -10.53 -15.35 -5.57
N GLY A 14 -10.95 -14.51 -6.51
CA GLY A 14 -12.35 -14.41 -6.96
C GLY A 14 -13.21 -13.41 -6.17
N SER A 15 -12.75 -12.92 -5.02
CA SER A 15 -13.44 -11.87 -4.25
C SER A 15 -13.59 -10.59 -5.08
N LYS A 16 -14.73 -9.93 -4.96
CA LYS A 16 -15.07 -8.74 -5.75
C LYS A 16 -15.04 -7.50 -4.87
N ILE A 17 -14.17 -6.56 -5.21
CA ILE A 17 -14.03 -5.28 -4.53
C ILE A 17 -14.65 -4.20 -5.41
N LYS A 18 -15.77 -3.64 -4.95
CA LYS A 18 -16.50 -2.60 -5.67
C LYS A 18 -16.04 -1.20 -5.25
N LEU A 19 -15.38 -0.50 -6.16
CA LEU A 19 -15.11 0.93 -6.12
C LEU A 19 -15.99 1.60 -7.20
N ASN A 20 -15.51 2.63 -7.91
CA ASN A 20 -16.16 3.06 -9.16
C ASN A 20 -16.07 1.93 -10.21
N ASN A 21 -14.91 1.27 -10.28
CA ASN A 21 -14.76 0.01 -11.02
C ASN A 21 -14.98 -1.21 -10.10
N GLU A 22 -15.22 -2.38 -10.69
CA GLU A 22 -15.23 -3.64 -9.97
C GLU A 22 -13.92 -4.38 -10.23
N TRP A 23 -13.20 -4.71 -9.16
CA TRP A 23 -11.91 -5.39 -9.18
C TRP A 23 -12.07 -6.80 -8.62
N VAL A 24 -11.55 -7.79 -9.34
CA VAL A 24 -11.56 -9.20 -8.93
C VAL A 24 -10.17 -9.55 -8.40
N VAL A 25 -10.11 -10.00 -7.15
CA VAL A 25 -8.85 -10.41 -6.52
C VAL A 25 -8.32 -11.66 -7.22
N GLN A 26 -7.06 -11.60 -7.63
CA GLN A 26 -6.33 -12.73 -8.21
C GLN A 26 -5.46 -13.40 -7.15
N GLU A 27 -4.81 -12.59 -6.31
CA GLU A 27 -3.86 -13.08 -5.31
C GLU A 27 -3.73 -12.07 -4.16
N ALA A 28 -3.62 -12.59 -2.93
CA ALA A 28 -3.20 -11.83 -1.77
C ALA A 28 -1.68 -11.96 -1.58
N ILE A 29 -0.95 -10.85 -1.76
CA ILE A 29 0.52 -10.85 -1.87
C ILE A 29 1.18 -10.73 -0.49
N SER A 30 0.79 -9.71 0.29
CA SER A 30 1.40 -9.47 1.59
C SER A 30 0.46 -8.68 2.51
N GLU A 31 0.43 -9.06 3.78
CA GLU A 31 -0.29 -8.34 4.84
C GLU A 31 0.73 -7.83 5.88
N HIS A 32 0.58 -6.56 6.26
CA HIS A 32 1.41 -5.89 7.26
C HIS A 32 0.50 -5.30 8.33
N THR A 33 0.79 -5.64 9.59
CA THR A 33 0.02 -5.19 10.75
C THR A 33 0.89 -4.29 11.60
N PHE A 34 0.34 -3.14 11.98
CA PHE A 34 0.90 -2.20 12.93
C PHE A 34 -0.11 -2.02 14.05
N GLN A 35 -0.01 -2.87 15.07
CA GLN A 35 -0.86 -2.83 16.26
C GLN A 35 0.00 -2.47 17.46
N HIS A 36 -0.54 -1.59 18.32
CA HIS A 36 0.05 -1.23 19.60
C HIS A 36 -0.86 -1.72 20.71
N ASP A 37 -0.27 -2.10 21.84
CA ASP A 37 -1.05 -2.33 23.06
C ASP A 37 -1.71 -1.02 23.50
N HIS A 38 -2.93 -1.12 24.06
CA HIS A 38 -3.73 0.06 24.41
C HIS A 38 -3.01 1.05 25.33
N ASP A 39 -2.19 0.52 26.25
CA ASP A 39 -1.46 1.30 27.24
C ASP A 39 -0.11 1.83 26.73
N ASP A 40 0.31 1.42 25.52
CA ASP A 40 1.52 1.92 24.89
C ASP A 40 1.36 3.40 24.51
N TYR A 41 2.40 4.20 24.74
CA TYR A 41 2.44 5.59 24.30
C TYR A 41 2.16 5.72 22.79
N LEU A 42 2.61 4.75 21.99
CA LEU A 42 2.38 4.75 20.54
C LEU A 42 0.90 4.69 20.16
N ALA A 43 0.06 4.04 20.97
CA ALA A 43 -1.39 4.03 20.79
C ALA A 43 -2.03 5.42 20.91
N ARG A 44 -1.32 6.39 21.53
CA ARG A 44 -1.72 7.80 21.62
C ARG A 44 -1.20 8.64 20.45
N VAL A 45 -0.20 8.16 19.72
CA VAL A 45 0.44 8.88 18.61
C VAL A 45 -0.27 8.62 17.29
N GLY A 46 -0.76 7.40 17.07
CA GLY A 46 -1.44 7.02 15.83
C GLY A 46 -2.36 5.82 15.99
N PRO A 47 -3.28 5.61 15.03
CA PRO A 47 -4.18 4.46 15.07
C PRO A 47 -3.42 3.16 14.81
N ALA A 48 -3.90 2.06 15.38
CA ALA A 48 -3.52 0.73 14.94
C ALA A 48 -4.15 0.41 13.56
N TRP A 49 -3.40 -0.25 12.67
CA TRP A 49 -3.88 -0.57 11.32
C TRP A 49 -3.25 -1.84 10.75
N THR A 50 -3.94 -2.43 9.77
CA THR A 50 -3.40 -3.46 8.88
C THR A 50 -3.49 -2.99 7.44
N ALA A 51 -2.53 -3.41 6.61
CA ALA A 51 -2.52 -3.16 5.19
C ALA A 51 -2.24 -4.44 4.42
N ILE A 52 -3.07 -4.73 3.41
CA ILE A 52 -2.85 -5.87 2.51
C ILE A 52 -2.62 -5.40 1.08
N ARG A 53 -1.61 -5.96 0.41
CA ARG A 53 -1.37 -5.79 -1.02
C ARG A 53 -1.94 -6.98 -1.78
N LEU A 54 -2.73 -6.69 -2.81
CA LEU A 54 -3.41 -7.65 -3.67
C LEU A 54 -3.00 -7.45 -5.13
N LEU A 55 -2.95 -8.54 -5.89
CA LEU A 55 -3.05 -8.49 -7.35
C LEU A 55 -4.53 -8.55 -7.71
N VAL A 56 -5.00 -7.59 -8.51
CA VAL A 56 -6.39 -7.49 -8.93
C VAL A 56 -6.51 -7.35 -10.44
N GLU A 57 -7.64 -7.79 -10.98
CA GLU A 57 -8.01 -7.59 -12.39
C GLU A 57 -9.35 -6.87 -12.48
N LYS A 58 -9.43 -5.82 -13.31
CA LYS A 58 -10.66 -5.07 -13.49
C LYS A 58 -11.67 -5.91 -14.27
N LYS A 59 -12.84 -6.14 -13.68
CA LYS A 59 -13.92 -6.94 -14.28
C LYS A 59 -14.33 -6.39 -15.65
N GLY A 60 -14.48 -7.30 -16.61
CA GLY A 60 -14.85 -6.95 -17.99
C GLY A 60 -13.69 -6.38 -18.82
N SER A 61 -12.46 -6.41 -18.29
CA SER A 61 -11.24 -6.04 -19.00
C SER A 61 -10.12 -7.03 -18.64
N ARG A 62 -8.98 -6.93 -19.33
CA ARG A 62 -7.74 -7.66 -18.96
C ARG A 62 -6.77 -6.78 -18.16
N THR A 63 -7.22 -5.64 -17.65
CA THR A 63 -6.36 -4.70 -16.94
C THR A 63 -6.06 -5.22 -15.53
N LYS A 64 -4.81 -5.62 -15.32
CA LYS A 64 -4.28 -5.98 -14.00
C LYS A 64 -3.69 -4.76 -13.29
N ALA A 65 -3.79 -4.76 -11.97
CA ALA A 65 -3.30 -3.70 -11.11
C ALA A 65 -2.90 -4.26 -9.74
N TYR A 66 -2.11 -3.49 -9.01
CA TYR A 66 -1.97 -3.72 -7.57
C TYR A 66 -3.03 -2.91 -6.82
N MET A 67 -3.55 -3.50 -5.76
CA MET A 67 -4.43 -2.82 -4.82
C MET A 67 -3.84 -2.94 -3.41
N ARG A 68 -3.82 -1.83 -2.65
CA ARG A 68 -3.61 -1.86 -1.21
C ARG A 68 -4.86 -1.44 -0.48
N ILE A 69 -5.24 -2.24 0.51
CA ILE A 69 -6.34 -1.91 1.42
C ILE A 69 -5.72 -1.61 2.78
N TYR A 70 -5.93 -0.41 3.29
CA TYR A 70 -5.65 -0.05 4.68
C TYR A 70 -6.93 -0.16 5.49
N LYS A 71 -6.90 -0.94 6.56
CA LYS A 71 -8.02 -1.12 7.48
C LYS A 71 -7.57 -0.76 8.89
N GLN A 72 -8.30 0.14 9.53
CA GLN A 72 -8.06 0.44 10.94
C GLN A 72 -8.41 -0.78 11.79
N ILE A 73 -7.54 -1.12 12.73
CA ILE A 73 -7.79 -2.19 13.71
C ILE A 73 -7.79 -1.59 15.10
N MET A 74 -8.31 -2.36 16.05
CA MET A 74 -8.32 -2.00 17.46
C MET A 74 -6.91 -2.08 18.04
N ASN A 75 -6.62 -1.26 19.05
CA ASN A 75 -5.42 -1.41 19.86
C ASN A 75 -5.44 -2.78 20.56
N GLY A 76 -4.26 -3.37 20.73
CA GLY A 76 -4.06 -4.62 21.45
C GLY A 76 -4.59 -4.52 22.87
N GLY A 77 -5.26 -5.56 23.35
CA GLY A 77 -5.91 -5.61 24.66
C GLY A 77 -7.34 -5.07 24.67
N THR A 78 -7.87 -4.58 23.53
CA THR A 78 -9.26 -4.11 23.42
C THR A 78 -10.14 -5.00 22.54
N GLU A 79 -9.66 -6.19 22.19
CA GLU A 79 -10.37 -7.13 21.32
C GLU A 79 -11.69 -7.62 21.94
N ALA A 80 -11.72 -7.79 23.27
CA ALA A 80 -12.91 -8.23 24.01
C ALA A 80 -13.92 -7.10 24.27
N GLU A 81 -13.55 -5.85 23.97
CA GLU A 81 -14.40 -4.69 24.20
C GLU A 81 -15.60 -4.64 23.25
N SER A 82 -16.69 -4.05 23.74
CA SER A 82 -17.89 -3.84 22.92
C SER A 82 -17.59 -3.03 21.65
N ALA A 83 -18.38 -3.23 20.59
CA ALA A 83 -18.28 -2.44 19.36
C ALA A 83 -18.29 -0.92 19.64
N ARG A 84 -19.14 -0.48 20.57
CA ARG A 84 -19.21 0.92 21.04
C ARG A 84 -17.89 1.42 21.63
N MET A 85 -17.19 0.59 22.39
CA MET A 85 -15.89 0.94 22.99
C MET A 85 -14.79 0.98 21.93
N ARG A 86 -14.73 -0.01 21.03
CA ARG A 86 -13.79 -0.02 19.91
C ARG A 86 -14.00 1.16 18.96
N ALA A 87 -15.26 1.56 18.72
CA ALA A 87 -15.60 2.70 17.86
C ALA A 87 -14.98 4.03 18.34
N ARG A 88 -14.72 4.18 19.65
CA ARG A 88 -14.05 5.38 20.20
C ARG A 88 -12.60 5.54 19.71
N GLN A 89 -12.00 4.46 19.20
CA GLN A 89 -10.65 4.48 18.63
C GLN A 89 -10.65 4.95 17.17
N ALA A 90 -11.81 5.10 16.52
CA ALA A 90 -11.93 5.49 15.12
C ALA A 90 -11.19 6.79 14.83
N ASN A 91 -10.29 6.75 13.85
CA ASN A 91 -9.55 7.92 13.40
C ASN A 91 -9.96 8.24 11.95
N THR A 92 -10.62 9.38 11.75
CA THR A 92 -11.11 9.78 10.43
C THR A 92 -10.16 10.69 9.67
N SER A 93 -9.10 11.19 10.31
CA SER A 93 -8.13 12.13 9.72
C SER A 93 -6.82 11.45 9.32
N TRP A 94 -6.54 10.26 9.83
CA TRP A 94 -5.36 9.49 9.45
C TRP A 94 -5.40 9.14 7.97
N CYS A 95 -4.24 9.23 7.31
CA CYS A 95 -4.08 8.94 5.90
C CYS A 95 -2.65 8.44 5.66
N PRO A 96 -2.45 7.30 4.97
CA PRO A 96 -1.13 6.76 4.72
C PRO A 96 -0.33 7.70 3.83
N VAL A 97 0.99 7.79 4.05
CA VAL A 97 1.89 8.66 3.28
C VAL A 97 1.79 8.39 1.78
N GLU A 98 1.67 7.12 1.37
CA GLU A 98 1.45 6.73 -0.03
C GLU A 98 0.25 7.44 -0.67
N LEU A 99 -0.89 7.50 0.02
CA LEU A 99 -2.09 8.17 -0.50
C LEU A 99 -1.90 9.69 -0.55
N LYS A 100 -1.20 10.27 0.44
CA LYS A 100 -0.85 11.69 0.43
C LYS A 100 0.02 12.03 -0.79
N VAL A 101 1.03 11.20 -1.08
CA VAL A 101 1.87 11.32 -2.28
C VAL A 101 0.99 11.30 -3.52
N TYR A 102 0.16 10.27 -3.72
CA TYR A 102 -0.66 10.18 -4.92
C TYR A 102 -1.58 11.39 -5.14
N ARG A 103 -2.12 11.97 -4.07
CA ARG A 103 -3.00 13.14 -4.12
C ARG A 103 -2.25 14.45 -4.35
N SER A 104 -0.98 14.55 -3.95
CA SER A 104 -0.18 15.78 -4.10
C SER A 104 0.57 15.86 -5.43
N LEU A 105 0.69 14.75 -6.15
CA LEU A 105 1.49 14.71 -7.38
C LEU A 105 0.90 15.60 -8.48
N PRO A 106 1.73 16.38 -9.20
CA PRO A 106 1.28 17.18 -10.32
C PRO A 106 0.59 16.35 -11.40
N LYS A 107 -0.42 16.93 -12.07
CA LYS A 107 -1.15 16.27 -13.19
C LYS A 107 -0.21 15.77 -14.30
N LYS A 108 0.92 16.45 -14.52
CA LYS A 108 2.00 16.02 -15.42
C LYS A 108 2.99 15.17 -14.61
N ARG A 109 2.71 13.87 -14.53
CA ARG A 109 3.48 12.91 -13.74
C ARG A 109 4.82 12.62 -14.43
N PRO A 110 5.99 12.87 -13.82
CA PRO A 110 7.19 12.15 -14.22
C PRO A 110 7.02 10.67 -13.84
N LEU A 111 7.60 9.78 -14.65
CA LEU A 111 7.50 8.31 -14.59
C LEU A 111 8.08 7.65 -13.31
N ILE A 112 8.26 8.40 -12.22
CA ILE A 112 8.97 7.97 -11.00
C ILE A 112 8.07 7.27 -9.98
N VAL A 113 6.75 7.31 -10.17
CA VAL A 113 5.79 6.51 -9.40
C VAL A 113 4.78 5.86 -10.35
N PRO A 114 4.28 4.66 -10.03
CA PRO A 114 3.19 4.06 -10.78
C PRO A 114 1.97 4.98 -10.84
N ARG A 115 1.18 4.90 -11.91
CA ARG A 115 -0.06 5.67 -12.00
C ARG A 115 -1.11 5.11 -11.04
N LEU A 116 -1.55 5.95 -10.09
CA LEU A 116 -2.84 5.75 -9.40
C LEU A 116 -3.98 5.61 -10.43
N LEU A 117 -4.65 4.47 -10.39
CA LEU A 117 -5.82 4.15 -11.20
C LEU A 117 -7.10 4.56 -10.51
N GLU A 118 -7.18 4.31 -9.21
CA GLU A 118 -8.39 4.51 -8.42
C GLU A 118 -8.06 4.60 -6.93
N GLU A 119 -8.83 5.39 -6.19
CA GLU A 119 -8.79 5.42 -4.74
C GLU A 119 -10.22 5.47 -4.17
N ARG A 120 -10.40 4.95 -2.96
CA ARG A 120 -11.63 5.12 -2.17
C ARG A 120 -11.29 5.21 -0.70
N VAL A 121 -11.86 6.18 -0.01
CA VAL A 121 -11.82 6.26 1.46
C VAL A 121 -13.22 6.02 1.98
N ALA A 122 -13.38 5.04 2.86
CA ALA A 122 -14.62 4.68 3.49
C ALA A 122 -14.43 4.56 5.02
N LYS A 123 -15.56 4.42 5.73
CA LYS A 123 -15.59 4.06 7.14
C LYS A 123 -16.07 2.62 7.28
N GLN A 124 -15.57 1.92 8.28
CA GLN A 124 -16.07 0.60 8.66
C GLN A 124 -17.48 0.72 9.26
N ASP A 125 -18.30 -0.29 8.99
CA ASP A 125 -19.63 -0.43 9.60
C ASP A 125 -19.54 -0.95 11.05
N GLU A 126 -20.70 -1.19 11.66
CA GLU A 126 -20.83 -1.69 13.03
C GLU A 126 -20.21 -3.09 13.25
N SER A 127 -20.03 -3.87 12.19
CA SER A 127 -19.39 -5.19 12.26
C SER A 127 -17.86 -5.12 12.18
N GLY A 128 -17.30 -3.97 11.79
CA GLY A 128 -15.87 -3.78 11.61
C GLY A 128 -15.03 -3.91 12.88
N SER A 129 -13.71 -4.09 12.70
CA SER A 129 -12.72 -4.14 13.77
C SER A 129 -12.65 -2.82 14.56
N VAL A 130 -12.96 -1.70 13.92
CA VAL A 130 -13.18 -0.41 14.58
C VAL A 130 -14.35 0.25 13.87
N PRO A 131 -15.58 0.16 14.39
CA PRO A 131 -16.73 0.83 13.78
C PRO A 131 -16.47 2.33 13.61
N GLY A 132 -16.76 2.86 12.42
CA GLY A 132 -16.44 4.25 12.07
C GLY A 132 -14.96 4.53 11.76
N GLY A 133 -14.06 3.58 12.01
CA GLY A 133 -12.64 3.65 11.66
C GLY A 133 -12.42 3.59 10.15
N PHE A 134 -11.22 3.96 9.69
CA PHE A 134 -10.98 4.05 8.25
C PHE A 134 -10.90 2.68 7.55
N LEU A 135 -11.29 2.70 6.28
CA LEU A 135 -11.08 1.64 5.31
C LEU A 135 -10.73 2.30 3.96
N MET A 136 -9.46 2.23 3.55
CA MET A 136 -8.94 2.93 2.38
C MET A 136 -8.44 1.96 1.33
N TYR A 137 -8.79 2.22 0.08
CA TYR A 137 -8.40 1.43 -1.08
C TYR A 137 -7.56 2.31 -2.00
N ILE A 138 -6.40 1.80 -2.40
CA ILE A 138 -5.48 2.46 -3.33
C ILE A 138 -5.17 1.46 -4.44
N VAL A 139 -5.49 1.79 -5.68
CA VAL A 139 -5.24 0.95 -6.85
C VAL A 139 -4.28 1.66 -7.77
N TRP A 140 -3.17 1.01 -8.12
CA TRP A 140 -2.16 1.58 -9.01
C TRP A 140 -1.71 0.57 -10.06
N GLU A 141 -1.20 1.08 -11.17
CA GLU A 141 -0.79 0.25 -12.30
C GLU A 141 0.40 -0.65 -11.98
N ILE A 142 0.50 -1.75 -12.70
CA ILE A 142 1.71 -2.57 -12.75
C ILE A 142 2.59 -1.98 -13.85
N VAL A 143 3.77 -1.48 -13.48
CA VAL A 143 4.75 -0.95 -14.43
C VAL A 143 5.57 -2.08 -15.07
N PRO A 144 5.97 -1.95 -16.34
CA PRO A 144 6.83 -2.93 -16.99
C PRO A 144 8.23 -2.92 -16.39
N GLY A 145 8.95 -4.03 -16.51
CA GLY A 145 10.33 -4.17 -16.05
C GLY A 145 10.53 -5.25 -15.01
N ILE A 146 11.71 -5.26 -14.40
CA ILE A 146 12.12 -6.22 -13.39
C ILE A 146 12.16 -5.56 -12.01
N GLN A 147 11.55 -6.22 -11.03
CA GLN A 147 11.66 -5.79 -9.64
C GLN A 147 13.10 -6.03 -9.16
N LEU A 148 13.73 -5.00 -8.58
CA LEU A 148 15.18 -5.04 -8.27
C LEU A 148 15.52 -5.82 -6.99
N GLY A 149 14.53 -6.32 -6.27
CA GLY A 149 14.73 -7.04 -5.03
C GLY A 149 13.47 -7.66 -4.45
N ASP A 150 13.62 -8.20 -3.25
CA ASP A 150 12.60 -8.84 -2.44
C ASP A 150 12.66 -8.26 -1.00
N PRO A 151 11.80 -8.70 -0.05
CA PRO A 151 11.84 -8.20 1.33
C PRO A 151 13.20 -8.37 2.04
N CYS A 152 14.07 -9.24 1.55
CA CYS A 152 15.40 -9.53 2.10
C CYS A 152 16.53 -8.73 1.42
N GLY A 153 16.25 -7.94 0.37
CA GLY A 153 17.20 -7.01 -0.22
C GLY A 153 17.18 -6.95 -1.75
N SER A 154 18.18 -6.28 -2.33
CA SER A 154 18.24 -5.97 -3.77
C SER A 154 19.03 -7.01 -4.57
N LYS A 155 18.75 -8.31 -4.38
CA LYS A 155 19.53 -9.39 -5.04
C LYS A 155 19.54 -9.27 -6.57
N VAL A 156 18.38 -8.99 -7.17
CA VAL A 156 18.24 -8.84 -8.64
C VAL A 156 19.08 -7.68 -9.14
N PHE A 157 19.13 -6.55 -8.42
CA PHE A 157 20.00 -5.44 -8.79
C PHE A 157 21.48 -5.86 -8.91
N TRP A 158 21.98 -6.69 -7.99
CA TRP A 158 23.39 -7.10 -7.99
C TRP A 158 23.75 -8.11 -9.08
N THR A 159 22.77 -8.77 -9.69
CA THR A 159 23.00 -9.68 -10.84
C THR A 159 23.11 -8.94 -12.17
N LEU A 160 22.75 -7.65 -12.22
CA LEU A 160 22.81 -6.84 -13.44
C LEU A 160 24.24 -6.38 -13.77
N GLU A 161 24.49 -6.14 -15.05
CA GLU A 161 25.76 -5.59 -15.51
C GLU A 161 26.06 -4.24 -14.86
N ARG A 162 27.35 -3.90 -14.76
CA ARG A 162 27.75 -2.67 -14.08
C ARG A 162 27.19 -1.40 -14.74
N SER A 163 27.21 -1.35 -16.07
CA SER A 163 26.61 -0.25 -16.85
C SER A 163 25.14 -0.05 -16.52
N GLU A 164 24.37 -1.12 -16.44
CA GLU A 164 22.94 -1.09 -16.11
C GLU A 164 22.70 -0.67 -14.65
N ARG A 165 23.50 -1.19 -13.71
CA ARG A 165 23.45 -0.75 -12.30
C ARG A 165 23.76 0.73 -12.15
N ASP A 166 24.70 1.26 -12.91
CA ASP A 166 25.06 2.68 -12.88
C ASP A 166 23.92 3.55 -13.44
N ALA A 167 23.26 3.12 -14.54
CA ALA A 167 22.05 3.78 -15.04
C ALA A 167 20.91 3.79 -14.02
N ILE A 168 20.67 2.68 -13.33
CA ILE A 168 19.68 2.56 -12.26
C ILE A 168 19.98 3.54 -11.12
N ARG A 169 21.24 3.64 -10.69
CA ARG A 169 21.65 4.56 -9.61
C ARG A 169 21.39 6.01 -9.97
N GLU A 170 21.71 6.42 -11.19
CA GLU A 170 21.43 7.78 -11.66
C GLU A 170 19.92 8.06 -11.69
N LYS A 171 19.11 7.13 -12.22
CA LYS A 171 17.64 7.28 -12.23
C LYS A 171 17.04 7.31 -10.83
N PHE A 172 17.54 6.47 -9.91
CA PHE A 172 17.13 6.48 -8.52
C PHE A 172 17.45 7.82 -7.85
N LYS A 173 18.66 8.35 -8.07
CA LYS A 173 19.07 9.65 -7.55
C LYS A 173 18.18 10.77 -8.09
N GLU A 174 17.96 10.83 -9.40
CA GLU A 174 17.05 11.81 -10.04
C GLU A 174 15.63 11.73 -9.46
N GLY A 175 15.06 10.54 -9.36
CA GLY A 175 13.70 10.32 -8.85
C GLY A 175 13.56 10.68 -7.38
N ARG A 176 14.53 10.26 -6.55
CA ARG A 176 14.53 10.57 -5.11
C ARG A 176 14.66 12.07 -4.85
N MET A 177 15.51 12.78 -5.58
CA MET A 177 15.63 14.24 -5.44
C MET A 177 14.31 14.95 -5.77
N LYS A 178 13.61 14.53 -6.84
CA LYS A 178 12.27 15.06 -7.16
C LYS A 178 11.24 14.81 -6.05
N LEU A 179 11.26 13.62 -5.44
CA LEU A 179 10.37 13.31 -4.32
C LEU A 179 10.67 14.22 -3.12
N TYR A 180 11.95 14.49 -2.82
CA TYR A 180 12.34 15.42 -1.76
C TYR A 180 11.88 16.85 -2.02
N ASP A 181 12.02 17.34 -3.25
CA ASP A 181 11.52 18.66 -3.65
C ASP A 181 10.00 18.79 -3.46
N TRP A 182 9.28 17.66 -3.47
CA TRP A 182 7.84 17.59 -3.19
C TRP A 182 7.49 17.30 -1.72
N GLY A 183 8.49 17.23 -0.84
CA GLY A 183 8.31 17.00 0.59
C GLY A 183 8.14 15.52 0.98
N PHE A 184 8.55 14.58 0.13
CA PHE A 184 8.43 13.14 0.38
C PHE A 184 9.78 12.46 0.47
N ASP A 185 9.96 11.65 1.54
CA ASP A 185 11.07 10.72 1.67
C ASP A 185 10.57 9.28 1.49
N PRO A 186 10.98 8.56 0.43
CA PRO A 186 10.60 7.17 0.23
C PRO A 186 11.35 6.26 1.23
N ALA A 187 10.78 6.12 2.43
CA ALA A 187 11.25 5.22 3.49
C ALA A 187 10.20 4.15 3.84
N PRO A 188 10.62 2.90 4.14
CA PRO A 188 11.98 2.38 3.99
C PRO A 188 12.34 2.08 2.53
N GLY A 189 13.56 2.44 2.13
CA GLY A 189 14.09 2.12 0.81
C GLY A 189 14.44 0.63 0.71
N CYS A 190 13.92 -0.06 -0.30
CA CYS A 190 14.20 -1.48 -0.54
C CYS A 190 14.09 -1.78 -2.05
N GLY A 191 14.92 -2.69 -2.56
CA GLY A 191 14.88 -3.11 -3.97
C GLY A 191 13.51 -3.68 -4.39
N GLN A 192 12.72 -4.22 -3.46
CA GLN A 192 11.35 -4.65 -3.73
C GLN A 192 10.39 -3.52 -4.12
N ASN A 193 10.74 -2.26 -3.86
CA ASN A 193 9.90 -1.11 -4.20
C ASN A 193 10.35 -0.42 -5.50
N LEU A 194 11.37 -0.97 -6.18
CA LEU A 194 11.94 -0.40 -7.40
C LEU A 194 11.76 -1.37 -8.57
N VAL A 195 11.30 -0.86 -9.71
CA VAL A 195 11.11 -1.65 -10.92
C VAL A 195 11.88 -1.00 -12.06
N TRP A 196 12.87 -1.73 -12.58
CA TRP A 196 13.70 -1.24 -13.67
C TRP A 196 13.20 -1.73 -15.02
N HIS A 197 12.93 -0.81 -15.94
CA HIS A 197 12.57 -1.12 -17.32
C HIS A 197 13.70 -0.70 -18.27
N ALA A 198 14.57 -1.65 -18.59
CA ALA A 198 15.77 -1.42 -19.40
C ALA A 198 15.44 -0.79 -20.77
N GLN A 199 14.35 -1.21 -21.41
CA GLN A 199 13.93 -0.76 -22.73
C GLN A 199 13.67 0.76 -22.80
N THR A 200 13.16 1.34 -21.71
CA THR A 200 12.90 2.79 -21.64
C THR A 200 13.83 3.52 -20.69
N SER A 201 14.76 2.81 -20.04
CA SER A 201 15.67 3.36 -19.01
C SER A 201 14.92 4.13 -17.92
N THR A 202 13.82 3.55 -17.44
CA THR A 202 12.97 4.11 -16.37
C THR A 202 13.01 3.25 -15.12
N LEU A 203 12.97 3.92 -13.96
CA LEU A 203 12.92 3.33 -12.63
C LEU A 203 11.68 3.84 -11.88
#